data_AF-E1RE37-F1
#
_entry.id   AF-E1RE37-F1
#
_cell.length_a   1.000
_cell.length_b   1.000
_cell.length_c   1.000
_cell.angle_alpha   90.00
_cell.angle_beta   90.00
_cell.angle_gamma   90.00
#
_symmetry.space_group_name_H-M   'P 1'
#
loop_
_entity.id
_entity.type
_entity.pdbx_description
1 polymer ?
#
loop_
_entity_poly.entity_id
_entity_poly.type
_entity_poly.pdbx_seq_one_letter_code
_entity_poly.pdbx_strand_id
1 'polypeptide(L)'
;MEGDVFSGKNSVVLEIDGKKIAIEGLDSLFYSIYRGGVSSDELLLERVKEELEKTGSVPADLLDDAAARLITIYRENMERAGGINFG
;
A
#
# COMPACT_ATOMS: atom_id res chain seq x y z
N MET A 1 7.45 -25.80 -4.96
CA MET A 1 7.80 -24.48 -5.55
C MET A 1 7.20 -23.44 -4.62
N GLU A 2 8.02 -22.87 -3.76
CA GLU A 2 7.64 -21.80 -2.85
C GLU A 2 7.68 -20.48 -3.64
N GLY A 3 6.53 -19.83 -3.75
CA GLY A 3 6.40 -18.52 -4.37
C GLY A 3 6.79 -17.43 -3.40
N ASP A 4 8.09 -17.19 -3.23
CA ASP A 4 8.62 -16.02 -2.55
C ASP A 4 8.56 -14.82 -3.51
N VAL A 5 7.39 -14.18 -3.62
CA VAL A 5 7.23 -12.92 -4.38
C VAL A 5 7.24 -11.69 -3.46
N PHE A 6 7.19 -11.89 -2.13
CA PHE A 6 7.17 -10.82 -1.13
C PHE A 6 8.45 -10.84 -0.28
N SER A 7 9.61 -10.63 -0.92
CA SER A 7 10.86 -10.51 -0.16
C SER A 7 10.95 -9.14 0.54
N GLY A 8 10.52 -9.09 1.79
CA GLY A 8 11.42 -8.64 2.87
C GLY A 8 11.27 -7.23 3.41
N LYS A 9 10.22 -6.47 3.09
CA LYS A 9 9.89 -5.25 3.84
C LYS A 9 8.43 -5.23 4.22
N ASN A 10 8.13 -5.88 5.35
CA ASN A 10 6.86 -5.75 6.09
C ASN A 10 6.66 -4.33 6.69
N SER A 11 7.39 -3.34 6.16
CA SER A 11 7.25 -1.94 6.51
C SER A 11 7.85 -1.01 5.45
N VAL A 12 7.27 0.18 5.30
CA VAL A 12 7.82 1.28 4.50
C VAL A 12 7.88 2.53 5.36
N VAL A 13 8.88 3.38 5.13
CA VAL A 13 8.91 4.73 5.69
C VAL A 13 8.53 5.69 4.58
N LEU A 14 7.38 6.35 4.72
CA LEU A 14 6.97 7.44 3.85
C LEU A 14 7.52 8.75 4.38
N GLU A 15 7.95 9.63 3.48
CA GLU A 15 8.26 11.03 3.80
C GLU A 15 7.19 11.94 3.20
N ILE A 16 6.39 12.57 4.06
CA ILE A 16 5.24 13.42 3.71
C ILE A 16 5.35 14.69 4.54
N ASP A 17 5.34 15.87 3.90
CA ASP A 17 5.53 17.17 4.59
C ASP A 17 6.75 17.23 5.53
N GLY A 18 7.84 16.55 5.15
CA GLY A 18 9.05 16.45 5.96
C GLY A 18 8.93 15.55 7.20
N LYS A 19 7.78 14.91 7.42
CA LYS A 19 7.55 13.90 8.47
C LYS A 19 7.85 12.52 7.91
N LYS A 20 8.57 11.71 8.69
CA LYS A 20 8.83 10.31 8.40
C LYS A 20 7.78 9.45 9.11
N ILE A 21 6.99 8.72 8.34
CA ILE A 21 5.89 7.89 8.82
C ILE A 21 6.22 6.44 8.50
N ALA A 22 6.44 5.63 9.53
CA ALA A 22 6.63 4.21 9.37
C ALA A 22 5.26 3.52 9.27
N ILE A 23 5.06 2.75 8.21
CA ILE A 23 3.86 1.96 7.97
C ILE A 23 4.30 0.50 7.96
N GLU A 24 3.78 -0.27 8.90
CA GLU A 24 4.06 -1.71 9.03
C GLU A 24 2.89 -2.54 8.48
N GLY A 25 3.11 -3.83 8.22
CA GLY A 25 2.01 -4.73 7.82
C GLY A 25 1.60 -4.61 6.35
N LEU A 26 2.48 -4.11 5.47
CA LEU A 26 2.18 -3.87 4.06
C LEU A 26 1.68 -5.11 3.33
N ASP A 27 2.22 -6.29 3.63
CA ASP A 27 1.78 -7.55 3.03
C ASP A 27 0.31 -7.84 3.32
N SER A 28 -0.11 -7.64 4.57
CA SER A 28 -1.50 -7.84 4.97
C SER A 28 -2.43 -6.81 4.33
N LEU A 29 -1.97 -5.55 4.25
CA LEU A 29 -2.68 -4.46 3.57
C LEU A 29 -2.91 -4.78 2.09
N PHE A 30 -1.83 -5.07 1.37
CA PHE A 30 -1.86 -5.36 -0.06
C PHE A 30 -2.63 -6.65 -0.37
N TYR A 31 -2.50 -7.68 0.47
CA TYR A 31 -3.29 -8.91 0.34
C TYR A 31 -4.80 -8.66 0.54
N SER A 32 -5.18 -7.85 1.53
CA SER A 32 -6.57 -7.44 1.80
C SER A 32 -7.19 -6.72 0.59
N ILE A 33 -6.42 -5.81 0.01
CA ILE A 33 -6.78 -5.06 -1.20
C ILE A 33 -6.94 -5.98 -2.41
N TYR A 34 -5.93 -6.80 -2.69
CA TYR A 34 -5.91 -7.72 -3.83
C TYR A 34 -7.07 -8.72 -3.75
N ARG A 35 -7.29 -9.33 -2.59
CA ARG A 35 -8.37 -10.30 -2.35
C ARG A 35 -9.76 -9.65 -2.47
N GLY A 36 -9.87 -8.37 -2.17
CA GLY A 36 -11.12 -7.61 -2.32
C GLY A 36 -11.59 -7.46 -3.77
N GLY A 37 -10.75 -7.78 -4.77
CA GLY A 37 -11.11 -7.63 -6.19
C GLY A 37 -11.32 -6.17 -6.61
N VAL A 38 -10.76 -5.24 -5.82
CA VAL A 38 -10.99 -3.80 -5.99
C VAL A 38 -10.29 -3.34 -7.27
N SER A 39 -11.08 -3.01 -8.28
CA SER A 39 -10.59 -2.67 -9.62
C SER A 39 -10.60 -1.16 -9.90
N SER A 40 -11.24 -0.37 -9.03
CA SER A 40 -11.37 1.08 -9.16
C SER A 40 -10.44 1.80 -8.19
N ASP A 41 -9.78 2.86 -8.67
CA ASP A 41 -8.83 3.65 -7.87
C ASP A 41 -9.47 4.32 -6.66
N GLU A 42 -10.72 4.73 -6.78
CA GLU A 42 -11.48 5.35 -5.67
C GLU A 42 -11.67 4.35 -4.51
N LEU A 43 -12.11 3.13 -4.82
CA LEU A 43 -12.29 2.06 -3.84
C LEU A 43 -10.95 1.58 -3.26
N LEU A 44 -9.89 1.59 -4.07
CA LEU A 44 -8.54 1.25 -3.62
C LEU A 44 -8.04 2.27 -2.59
N LEU A 45 -8.27 3.56 -2.85
CA LEU A 45 -7.93 4.65 -1.95
C LEU A 45 -8.69 4.58 -0.64
N GLU A 46 -10.01 4.39 -0.69
CA GLU A 46 -10.83 4.21 0.52
C GLU A 46 -10.32 3.02 1.35
N ARG A 47 -10.06 1.87 0.71
CA ARG A 47 -9.60 0.67 1.41
C ARG A 47 -8.24 0.88 2.09
N VAL A 48 -7.30 1.55 1.43
CA VAL A 48 -5.99 1.87 2.02
C VAL A 48 -6.16 2.80 3.21
N LYS A 49 -6.98 3.85 3.08
CA LYS A 49 -7.25 4.80 4.17
C LYS A 49 -7.86 4.12 5.39
N GLU A 50 -8.87 3.27 5.21
CA GLU A 50 -9.49 2.52 6.31
C GLU A 50 -8.47 1.68 7.10
N GLU A 51 -7.54 1.03 6.40
CA GLU A 51 -6.54 0.18 7.05
C GLU A 51 -5.48 1.04 7.75
N LEU A 52 -5.06 2.17 7.16
CA LEU A 52 -4.18 3.13 7.82
C LEU A 52 -4.81 3.71 9.10
N GLU A 53 -6.10 4.05 9.05
CA GLU A 53 -6.86 4.52 10.20
C GLU A 53 -6.90 3.48 11.32
N LYS A 54 -7.13 2.20 10.99
CA LYS A 54 -7.12 1.10 11.97
C LYS A 54 -5.78 0.92 12.65
N THR A 55 -4.68 1.10 11.91
CA THR A 55 -3.33 0.98 12.47
C THR A 55 -2.95 2.17 13.35
N GLY A 56 -3.62 3.32 13.21
CA GLY A 56 -3.28 4.57 13.92
C GLY A 56 -1.87 5.10 13.62
N SER A 57 -1.22 4.57 12.58
CA SER A 57 0.18 4.89 12.25
C SER A 57 0.33 6.20 11.46
N VAL A 58 -0.78 6.71 10.91
CA VAL A 58 -0.81 7.90 10.07
C VAL A 58 -1.75 8.95 10.67
N PRO A 59 -1.29 10.20 10.89
CA PRO A 59 -2.15 11.31 11.29
C PRO A 59 -3.28 11.54 10.28
N ALA A 60 -4.47 11.92 10.76
CA ALA A 60 -5.64 12.10 9.89
C ALA A 60 -5.43 13.16 8.80
N ASP A 61 -4.62 14.20 9.08
CA ASP A 61 -4.25 15.24 8.11
C ASP A 61 -3.36 14.72 6.96
N LEU A 62 -2.75 13.55 7.11
CA LEU A 62 -1.80 12.96 6.15
C LEU A 62 -2.31 11.65 5.54
N LEU A 63 -3.54 11.22 5.88
CA LEU A 63 -4.10 9.94 5.43
C LEU A 63 -4.24 9.87 3.92
N ASP A 64 -4.71 10.94 3.28
CA ASP A 64 -4.88 11.01 1.83
C ASP A 64 -3.54 10.89 1.10
N ASP A 65 -2.54 11.67 1.50
CA ASP A 65 -1.20 11.63 0.92
C ASP A 65 -0.51 10.28 1.15
N ALA A 66 -0.64 9.70 2.35
CA ALA A 66 -0.09 8.40 2.68
C ALA A 66 -0.74 7.29 1.85
N ALA A 67 -2.07 7.33 1.71
CA ALA A 67 -2.80 6.36 0.89
C ALA A 67 -2.40 6.45 -0.58
N ALA A 68 -2.35 7.66 -1.16
CA ALA A 68 -1.94 7.85 -2.55
C ALA A 68 -0.50 7.33 -2.81
N ARG A 69 0.42 7.59 -1.87
CA ARG A 69 1.79 7.06 -1.93
C ARG A 69 1.83 5.54 -1.84
N LEU A 70 1.06 4.93 -0.95
CA LEU A 70 1.00 3.47 -0.82
C LEU A 70 0.41 2.78 -2.04
N ILE A 71 -0.59 3.38 -2.69
CA ILE A 71 -1.15 2.87 -3.94
C ILE A 71 -0.09 2.85 -5.04
N THR A 72 0.71 3.91 -5.12
CA THR A 72 1.83 3.97 -6.07
C THR A 72 2.81 2.83 -5.82
N ILE A 73 3.23 2.62 -4.57
CA ILE A 73 4.12 1.52 -4.17
C ILE A 73 3.48 0.15 -4.48
N TYR A 74 2.19 -0.02 -4.19
CA TYR A 74 1.45 -1.23 -4.49
C TYR A 74 1.47 -1.54 -5.99
N ARG A 75 1.19 -0.54 -6.84
CA ARG A 75 1.24 -0.69 -8.30
C ARG A 75 2.64 -1.06 -8.79
N GLU A 76 3.67 -0.33 -8.36
CA GLU A 76 5.06 -0.63 -8.72
C GLU A 76 5.46 -2.07 -8.32
N ASN A 77 5.00 -2.53 -7.15
CA ASN A 77 5.23 -3.90 -6.70
C ASN A 77 4.46 -4.92 -7.55
N MET A 78 3.20 -4.64 -7.89
CA MET A 78 2.39 -5.52 -8.75
C MET A 78 2.95 -5.61 -10.18
N GLU A 79 3.44 -4.51 -10.73
CA GLU A 79 4.13 -4.46 -12.02
C GLU A 79 5.40 -5.33 -12.01
N ARG A 80 6.21 -5.23 -10.95
CA ARG A 80 7.41 -6.05 -10.76
C ARG A 80 7.10 -7.53 -10.54
N ALA A 81 6.08 -7.84 -9.74
CA ALA A 81 5.66 -9.20 -9.42
C ALA A 81 5.02 -9.91 -10.62
N GLY A 82 4.33 -9.16 -11.49
CA GLY A 82 3.62 -9.70 -12.65
C GLY A 82 4.41 -9.72 -13.96
N GLY A 83 5.46 -8.90 -14.13
CA GLY A 83 6.11 -8.74 -15.43
C GLY A 83 5.16 -8.25 -16.54
N ILE A 84 4.06 -7.59 -16.16
CA ILE A 84 3.09 -7.04 -17.11
C ILE A 84 3.33 -5.53 -17.19
N ASN A 85 3.81 -5.08 -18.36
CA ASN A 85 3.84 -3.66 -18.71
C ASN A 85 2.40 -3.13 -18.72
N PHE A 86 2.04 -2.23 -17.81
CA PHE A 86 0.91 -1.34 -18.00
C PHE A 86 1.39 -0.17 -18.87
N GLY A 87 1.43 -0.42 -20.18
CA GLY A 87 1.70 0.59 -21.20
C GLY A 87 0.53 1.55 -21.40
#